data_AF-A0A9X3BH28-F1
#
_entry.id   AF-A0A9X3BH28-F1
#
_cell.length_a   1.000
_cell.length_b   1.000
_cell.length_c   1.000
_cell.angle_alpha   90.00
_cell.angle_beta   90.00
_cell.angle_gamma   90.00
#
_symmetry.space_group_name_H-M   'P 1'
#
loop_
_entity.id
_entity.type
_entity.pdbx_description
1 polymer ?
#
loop_
_entity_poly.entity_id
_entity_poly.type
_entity_poly.pdbx_seq_one_letter_code
_entity_poly.pdbx_strand_id
1 'polypeptide(L)'
;MIRKFLDETLDAAQFRGQYDFKEIRYAEVLLILAEALYEKNGSISDEDFDKTINLLRSRVNMPRLTNAFVQTNGLNMLNEIRRERTVELAFEGFRREDLRRWKTAETVMPQALRGVKFVGTEYQQKYPSLKVGVDIQVDNNGFIIAEPASARQFLPKHYLDPVPLQQIQLTKGAVTQNNGW
;
A
#
# COMPACT_ATOMS: atom_id res chain seq x y z
N MET A 1 -1.67 0.88 17.01
CA MET A 1 -2.40 2.10 16.59
C MET A 1 -1.53 2.86 15.61
N ILE A 2 -2.06 3.24 14.44
CA ILE A 2 -1.35 4.05 13.44
C ILE A 2 -1.53 5.53 13.82
N ARG A 3 -0.45 6.32 13.82
CA ARG A 3 -0.44 7.74 14.24
C ARG A 3 -0.16 8.73 13.10
N LYS A 4 -0.19 8.29 11.83
CA LYS A 4 0.27 9.07 10.67
C LYS A 4 -0.38 10.45 10.52
N PHE A 5 -1.67 10.57 10.85
CA PHE A 5 -2.43 11.83 10.74
C PHE A 5 -2.79 12.43 12.09
N LEU A 6 -2.17 11.95 13.17
CA LEU A 6 -2.43 12.48 14.50
C LEU A 6 -1.65 13.79 14.65
N ASP A 7 -2.35 14.85 15.02
CA ASP A 7 -1.73 16.11 15.44
C ASP A 7 -0.96 15.88 16.76
N GLU A 8 0.24 16.46 16.85
CA GLU A 8 1.16 16.30 17.99
C GLU A 8 0.87 17.28 19.13
N THR A 9 -0.11 18.19 18.96
CA THR A 9 -0.52 19.12 20.01
C THR A 9 -1.19 18.41 21.19
N LEU A 10 -1.13 19.05 22.38
CA LEU A 10 -1.84 18.58 23.57
C LEU A 10 -3.37 18.58 23.37
N ASP A 11 -3.89 19.48 22.54
CA ASP A 11 -5.32 19.57 22.22
C ASP A 11 -5.78 18.38 21.37
N ALA A 12 -4.92 17.85 20.50
CA ALA A 12 -5.19 16.62 19.75
C ALA A 12 -5.40 15.40 20.66
N ALA A 13 -4.73 15.36 21.82
CA ALA A 13 -4.95 14.33 22.84
C ALA A 13 -6.35 14.42 23.48
N GLN A 14 -7.03 15.56 23.34
CA GLN A 14 -8.42 15.79 23.72
C GLN A 14 -9.39 15.72 22.53
N PHE A 15 -9.01 15.01 21.46
CA PHE A 15 -9.80 14.87 20.21
C PHE A 15 -10.05 16.19 19.48
N ARG A 16 -9.19 17.20 19.69
CA ARG A 16 -9.24 18.50 19.00
C ARG A 16 -7.94 18.73 18.25
N GLY A 17 -7.78 18.03 17.13
CA GLY A 17 -6.67 18.23 16.20
C GLY A 17 -7.17 18.79 14.87
N GLN A 18 -6.37 19.65 14.24
CA GLN A 18 -6.63 20.14 12.89
C GLN A 18 -5.43 19.82 12.00
N TYR A 19 -5.68 19.26 10.83
CA TYR A 19 -4.67 19.08 9.82
C TYR A 19 -5.33 19.09 8.44
N ASP A 20 -4.62 19.65 7.46
CA ASP A 20 -5.08 19.60 6.07
C ASP A 20 -4.87 18.20 5.49
N PHE A 21 -5.85 17.72 4.73
CA PHE A 21 -5.68 16.51 3.93
C PHE A 21 -4.89 16.85 2.67
N LYS A 22 -3.82 16.08 2.40
CA LYS A 22 -2.91 16.35 1.29
C LYS A 22 -3.40 15.59 0.07
N GLU A 23 -4.19 16.26 -0.78
CA GLU A 23 -4.63 15.68 -2.06
C GLU A 23 -3.45 15.47 -3.02
N ILE A 24 -2.54 16.44 -3.08
CA ILE A 24 -1.30 16.37 -3.86
C ILE A 24 -0.17 16.91 -2.99
N ARG A 25 0.99 16.25 -3.03
CA ARG A 25 2.21 16.74 -2.37
C ARG A 25 3.44 16.40 -3.17
N TYR A 26 4.49 17.20 -3.00
CA TYR A 26 5.72 17.10 -3.78
C TYR A 26 6.36 15.70 -3.78
N ALA A 27 6.26 14.97 -2.67
CA ALA A 27 6.78 13.61 -2.61
C ALA A 27 6.12 12.66 -3.64
N GLU A 28 4.82 12.83 -3.90
CA GLU A 28 4.15 12.05 -4.93
C GLU A 28 4.73 12.33 -6.31
N VAL A 29 4.99 13.60 -6.61
CA VAL A 29 5.60 14.03 -7.88
C VAL A 29 6.98 13.38 -8.07
N LEU A 30 7.80 13.35 -7.02
CA LEU A 30 9.11 12.69 -7.05
C LEU A 30 9.00 11.18 -7.29
N LEU A 31 8.03 10.52 -6.66
CA LEU A 31 7.78 9.09 -6.84
C LEU A 31 7.28 8.77 -8.25
N ILE A 32 6.36 9.58 -8.80
CA ILE A 32 5.87 9.46 -10.17
C ILE A 32 7.02 9.64 -11.16
N LEU A 33 7.90 10.62 -10.93
CA LEU A 33 9.05 10.86 -11.80
C LEU A 33 10.01 9.65 -11.80
N ALA A 34 10.35 9.10 -10.64
CA ALA A 34 11.22 7.92 -10.55
C ALA A 34 10.61 6.71 -11.26
N GLU A 35 9.32 6.45 -11.03
CA GLU A 35 8.61 5.35 -11.69
C GLU A 35 8.54 5.54 -13.20
N ALA A 36 8.22 6.75 -13.67
CA ALA A 36 8.12 7.06 -15.10
C ALA A 36 9.48 6.94 -15.81
N LEU A 37 10.57 7.38 -15.18
CA LEU A 37 11.93 7.22 -15.74
C LEU A 37 12.29 5.75 -15.91
N TYR A 38 12.01 4.92 -14.90
CA TYR A 38 12.25 3.49 -14.98
C TYR A 38 11.38 2.79 -16.02
N GLU A 39 10.07 3.01 -16.01
CA GLU A 39 9.12 2.35 -16.93
C GLU A 39 9.38 2.79 -18.39
N LYS A 40 9.82 4.03 -18.61
CA LYS A 40 10.19 4.53 -19.95
C LYS A 40 11.48 3.90 -20.49
N ASN A 41 12.50 3.79 -19.66
CA ASN A 41 13.86 3.44 -20.11
C ASN A 41 14.24 1.98 -19.84
N GLY A 42 13.47 1.27 -19.00
CA GLY A 42 13.84 -0.03 -18.43
C GLY A 42 14.93 0.04 -17.34
N SER A 43 15.38 1.25 -16.99
CA SER A 43 16.45 1.51 -16.02
C SER A 43 16.34 2.94 -15.48
N ILE A 44 17.04 3.20 -14.37
CA ILE A 44 17.10 4.53 -13.74
C ILE A 44 18.49 4.73 -13.13
N SER A 45 19.07 5.91 -13.29
CA SER A 45 20.41 6.22 -12.79
C SER A 45 20.41 6.54 -11.30
N ASP A 46 21.57 6.44 -10.64
CA ASP A 46 21.71 6.85 -9.24
C ASP A 46 21.54 8.38 -9.10
N GLU A 47 21.91 9.16 -10.13
CA GLU A 47 21.67 10.60 -10.20
C GLU A 47 20.18 10.95 -10.28
N ASP A 48 19.38 10.12 -10.96
CA ASP A 48 17.92 10.29 -10.99
C ASP A 48 17.30 9.93 -9.64
N PHE A 49 17.80 8.90 -8.95
CA PHE A 49 17.39 8.61 -7.58
C PHE A 49 17.67 9.78 -6.65
N ASP A 50 18.82 10.43 -6.79
CA ASP A 50 19.23 11.60 -6.01
C ASP A 50 18.36 12.82 -6.20
N LYS A 51 17.70 12.92 -7.35
CA LYS A 51 16.72 13.97 -7.65
C LYS A 51 15.29 13.56 -7.29
N THR A 52 15.06 12.31 -6.85
CA THR A 52 13.73 11.74 -6.61
C THR A 52 13.63 11.02 -5.26
N ILE A 53 13.66 9.68 -5.25
CA ILE A 53 13.45 8.82 -4.07
C ILE A 53 14.45 9.12 -2.95
N ASN A 54 15.71 9.40 -3.27
CA ASN A 54 16.71 9.66 -2.25
C ASN A 54 16.49 10.99 -1.53
N LEU A 55 15.77 11.96 -2.11
CA LEU A 55 15.35 13.16 -1.38
C LEU A 55 14.36 12.79 -0.25
N LEU A 56 13.43 11.87 -0.53
CA LEU A 56 12.46 11.38 0.45
C LEU A 56 13.11 10.53 1.52
N ARG A 57 13.99 9.62 1.13
CA ARG A 57 14.73 8.76 2.07
C ARG A 57 15.62 9.60 2.98
N SER A 58 16.32 10.61 2.44
CA SER A 58 17.15 11.51 3.25
C SER A 58 16.34 12.34 4.24
N ARG A 59 15.15 12.82 3.87
CA ARG A 59 14.23 13.55 4.77
C ARG A 59 13.89 12.77 6.04
N VAL A 60 13.89 11.44 5.98
CA VAL A 60 13.58 10.54 7.11
C VAL A 60 14.79 9.74 7.61
N ASN A 61 16.01 10.17 7.26
CA ASN A 61 17.27 9.52 7.64
C ASN A 61 17.38 8.04 7.22
N MET A 62 16.76 7.66 6.09
CA MET A 62 16.89 6.34 5.51
C MET A 62 18.13 6.28 4.60
N PRO A 63 18.86 5.13 4.56
CA PRO A 63 19.99 4.94 3.66
C PRO A 63 19.60 5.20 2.21
N ARG A 64 20.51 5.63 1.35
CA ARG A 64 20.21 5.87 -0.07
C ARG A 64 19.87 4.56 -0.80
N LEU A 65 18.90 4.62 -1.71
CA LEU A 65 18.65 3.55 -2.68
C LEU A 65 19.62 3.76 -3.85
N THR A 66 20.32 2.69 -4.24
CA THR A 66 21.28 2.70 -5.36
C THR A 66 21.11 1.44 -6.20
N ASN A 67 21.51 1.51 -7.46
CA ASN A 67 21.56 0.35 -8.35
C ASN A 67 22.45 -0.76 -7.75
N ALA A 68 23.59 -0.40 -7.16
CA ALA A 68 24.50 -1.34 -6.50
C ALA A 68 23.82 -2.07 -5.32
N PHE A 69 23.04 -1.37 -4.50
CA PHE A 69 22.30 -1.97 -3.39
C PHE A 69 21.28 -3.00 -3.90
N VAL A 70 20.50 -2.63 -4.92
CA VAL A 70 19.48 -3.51 -5.51
C VAL A 70 20.12 -4.76 -6.11
N GLN A 71 21.21 -4.59 -6.86
CA GLN A 71 21.94 -5.70 -7.46
C GLN A 71 22.55 -6.63 -6.41
N THR A 72 23.25 -6.08 -5.41
CA THR A 72 23.94 -6.85 -4.37
C THR A 72 22.97 -7.74 -3.58
N ASN A 73 21.74 -7.28 -3.39
CA ASN A 73 20.71 -8.00 -2.64
C ASN A 73 19.75 -8.81 -3.53
N GLY A 74 19.98 -8.88 -4.84
CA GLY A 74 19.12 -9.62 -5.77
C GLY A 74 17.68 -9.10 -5.82
N LEU A 75 17.49 -7.79 -5.59
CA LEU A 75 16.18 -7.16 -5.56
C LEU A 75 15.72 -6.76 -6.97
N ASN A 76 14.42 -6.58 -7.14
CA ASN A 76 13.85 -6.06 -8.37
C ASN A 76 13.69 -4.53 -8.26
N MET A 77 14.32 -3.79 -9.17
CA MET A 77 14.36 -2.32 -9.11
C MET A 77 12.96 -1.68 -9.13
N LEU A 78 12.09 -2.14 -10.03
CA LEU A 78 10.72 -1.64 -10.12
C LEU A 78 9.93 -1.89 -8.82
N ASN A 79 10.10 -3.05 -8.21
CA ASN A 79 9.46 -3.38 -6.94
C ASN A 79 9.96 -2.47 -5.80
N GLU A 80 11.25 -2.10 -5.78
CA GLU A 80 11.76 -1.13 -4.80
C GLU A 80 11.18 0.27 -5.01
N ILE A 81 11.07 0.74 -6.25
CA ILE A 81 10.40 2.02 -6.57
C ILE A 81 8.93 2.00 -6.10
N ARG A 82 8.21 0.91 -6.43
CA ARG A 82 6.80 0.74 -6.01
C ARG A 82 6.65 0.58 -4.50
N ARG A 83 7.65 0.00 -3.82
CA ARG A 83 7.72 -0.11 -2.35
C ARG A 83 7.86 1.26 -1.71
N GLU A 84 8.77 2.11 -2.20
CA GLU A 84 8.92 3.49 -1.71
C GLU A 84 7.61 4.25 -1.83
N ARG A 85 6.91 4.14 -2.97
CA ARG A 85 5.58 4.75 -3.15
C ARG A 85 4.58 4.23 -2.12
N THR A 86 4.57 2.91 -1.89
CA THR A 86 3.65 2.27 -0.93
C THR A 86 3.89 2.73 0.51
N VAL A 87 5.15 2.88 0.92
CA VAL A 87 5.50 3.30 2.28
C VAL A 87 5.22 4.79 2.48
N GLU A 88 5.72 5.63 1.56
CA GLU A 88 5.59 7.08 1.65
C GLU A 88 4.13 7.51 1.66
N LEU A 89 3.30 6.93 0.78
CA LEU A 89 1.89 7.28 0.60
C LEU A 89 0.91 6.35 1.35
N ALA A 90 1.39 5.58 2.33
CA ALA A 90 0.54 4.69 3.12
C ALA A 90 -0.62 5.46 3.77
N PHE A 91 -1.85 4.97 3.67
CA PHE A 91 -3.07 5.64 4.18
C PHE A 91 -3.45 6.96 3.51
N GLU A 92 -2.89 7.29 2.33
CA GLU A 92 -3.25 8.50 1.56
C GLU A 92 -4.12 8.17 0.32
N GLY A 93 -4.75 6.99 0.26
CA GLY A 93 -5.71 6.64 -0.80
C GLY A 93 -5.13 6.06 -2.10
N PHE A 94 -3.80 6.06 -2.27
CA PHE A 94 -3.18 5.65 -3.56
C PHE A 94 -3.13 4.14 -3.82
N ARG A 95 -3.02 3.31 -2.77
CA ARG A 95 -2.65 1.88 -2.92
C ARG A 95 -3.60 1.10 -3.83
N ARG A 96 -4.91 1.38 -3.79
CA ARG A 96 -5.89 0.68 -4.63
C ARG A 96 -5.66 0.97 -6.10
N GLU A 97 -5.50 2.25 -6.44
CA GLU A 97 -5.30 2.68 -7.83
C GLU A 97 -3.91 2.28 -8.36
N ASP A 98 -2.88 2.33 -7.52
CA ASP A 98 -1.55 1.82 -7.85
C ASP A 98 -1.58 0.33 -8.23
N LEU A 99 -2.24 -0.52 -7.42
CA LEU A 99 -2.37 -1.94 -7.73
C LEU A 99 -3.16 -2.21 -9.02
N ARG A 100 -4.20 -1.40 -9.28
CA ARG A 100 -5.01 -1.49 -10.49
C ARG A 100 -4.21 -1.12 -11.74
N ARG A 101 -3.54 0.05 -11.74
CA ARG A 101 -2.75 0.52 -12.90
C ARG A 101 -1.53 -0.35 -13.18
N TRP A 102 -0.92 -0.93 -12.13
CA TRP A 102 0.18 -1.89 -12.28
C TRP A 102 -0.27 -3.27 -12.76
N LYS A 103 -1.59 -3.52 -12.84
CA LYS A 103 -2.15 -4.83 -13.17
C LYS A 103 -1.59 -5.92 -12.24
N THR A 104 -1.59 -5.62 -10.94
CA THR A 104 -1.15 -6.55 -9.88
C THR A 104 -2.22 -6.80 -8.81
N ALA A 105 -3.34 -6.07 -8.87
CA ALA A 105 -4.44 -6.22 -7.93
C ALA A 105 -4.99 -7.66 -7.88
N GLU A 106 -5.06 -8.38 -9.01
CA GLU A 106 -5.48 -9.78 -9.08
C GLU A 106 -4.56 -10.73 -8.31
N THR A 107 -3.29 -10.36 -8.12
CA THR A 107 -2.30 -11.18 -7.43
C THR A 107 -2.15 -10.78 -5.97
N VAL A 108 -2.24 -9.48 -5.68
CA VAL A 108 -1.97 -8.92 -4.35
C VAL A 108 -3.22 -8.90 -3.47
N MET A 109 -4.37 -8.50 -4.03
CA MET A 109 -5.59 -8.31 -3.24
C MET A 109 -6.21 -9.62 -2.71
N PRO A 110 -6.10 -10.79 -3.38
CA PRO A 110 -6.60 -12.05 -2.82
C PRO A 110 -5.73 -12.66 -1.72
N GLN A 111 -4.53 -12.13 -1.45
CA GLN A 111 -3.66 -12.70 -0.41
C GLN A 111 -4.28 -12.55 0.98
N ALA A 112 -3.95 -13.43 1.92
CA ALA A 112 -4.45 -13.32 3.29
C ALA A 112 -4.04 -11.98 3.94
N LEU A 113 -4.96 -11.33 4.65
CA LEU A 113 -4.62 -10.17 5.47
C LEU A 113 -3.91 -10.65 6.73
N ARG A 114 -2.64 -10.27 6.83
CA ARG A 114 -1.81 -10.58 7.99
C ARG A 114 -1.89 -9.47 9.03
N GLY A 115 -1.97 -9.87 10.29
CA GLY A 115 -1.76 -9.04 11.46
C GLY A 115 -0.32 -9.12 11.95
N VAL A 116 -0.14 -8.94 13.26
CA VAL A 116 1.17 -9.01 13.91
C VAL A 116 1.72 -10.44 13.93
N LYS A 117 3.05 -10.56 13.98
CA LYS A 117 3.70 -11.84 14.28
C LYS A 117 3.46 -12.20 15.75
N PHE A 118 2.70 -13.26 15.99
CA PHE A 118 2.33 -13.70 17.32
C PHE A 118 3.25 -14.81 17.82
N VAL A 119 3.46 -15.85 17.01
CA VAL A 119 4.23 -17.02 17.43
C VAL A 119 5.70 -16.65 17.60
N GLY A 120 6.27 -17.02 18.75
CA GLY A 120 7.67 -16.79 19.08
C GLY A 120 8.00 -15.32 19.38
N THR A 121 7.01 -14.49 19.70
CA THR A 121 7.21 -13.09 20.08
C THR A 121 6.70 -12.81 21.50
N GLU A 122 7.01 -11.64 22.03
CA GLU A 122 6.49 -11.15 23.32
C GLU A 122 4.95 -11.15 23.39
N TYR A 123 4.27 -11.06 22.24
CA TYR A 123 2.80 -11.08 22.19
C TYR A 123 2.24 -12.42 22.68
N GLN A 124 2.89 -13.53 22.35
CA GLN A 124 2.48 -14.86 22.82
C GLN A 124 2.64 -15.01 24.34
N GLN A 125 3.68 -14.39 24.90
CA GLN A 125 3.93 -14.41 26.36
C GLN A 125 2.93 -13.53 27.10
N LYS A 126 2.59 -12.36 26.52
CA LYS A 126 1.64 -11.41 27.09
C LYS A 126 0.21 -11.94 27.09
N TYR A 127 -0.16 -12.77 26.11
CA TYR A 127 -1.50 -13.33 25.96
C TYR A 127 -1.47 -14.87 25.93
N PRO A 128 -1.09 -15.53 27.04
CA PRO A 128 -0.90 -16.98 27.08
C PRO A 128 -2.20 -17.78 26.96
N SER A 129 -3.36 -17.13 27.17
CA SER A 129 -4.67 -17.75 27.01
C SER A 129 -5.09 -17.93 25.55
N LEU A 130 -4.51 -17.20 24.61
CA LEU A 130 -4.85 -17.30 23.18
C LEU A 130 -4.17 -18.53 22.55
N LYS A 131 -4.99 -19.51 22.17
CA LYS A 131 -4.53 -20.75 21.55
C LYS A 131 -4.60 -20.67 20.03
N VAL A 132 -3.46 -20.90 19.38
CA VAL A 132 -3.38 -21.01 17.92
C VAL A 132 -4.22 -22.19 17.43
N GLY A 133 -4.99 -21.98 16.37
CA GLY A 133 -5.91 -22.95 15.80
C GLY A 133 -7.30 -22.96 16.43
N VAL A 134 -7.47 -22.38 17.63
CA VAL A 134 -8.75 -22.27 18.34
C VAL A 134 -9.22 -20.82 18.37
N ASP A 135 -8.44 -19.94 19.02
CA ASP A 135 -8.80 -18.54 19.22
C ASP A 135 -8.26 -17.63 18.10
N ILE A 136 -7.09 -17.99 17.57
CA ILE A 136 -6.41 -17.24 16.50
C ILE A 136 -5.89 -18.19 15.43
N GLN A 137 -5.94 -17.75 14.17
CA GLN A 137 -5.31 -18.44 13.06
C GLN A 137 -4.00 -17.73 12.71
N VAL A 138 -2.96 -18.48 12.35
CA VAL A 138 -1.66 -17.94 11.96
C VAL A 138 -1.17 -18.58 10.67
N ASP A 139 -0.33 -17.88 9.93
CA ASP A 139 0.38 -18.46 8.79
C ASP A 139 1.64 -19.23 9.21
N ASN A 140 2.32 -19.85 8.25
CA ASN A 140 3.55 -20.64 8.49
C ASN A 140 4.68 -19.83 9.14
N ASN A 141 4.65 -18.51 9.05
CA ASN A 141 5.65 -17.62 9.63
C ASN A 141 5.21 -17.09 11.01
N GLY A 142 4.06 -17.50 11.52
CA GLY A 142 3.53 -17.11 12.82
C GLY A 142 2.79 -15.77 12.83
N PHE A 143 2.44 -15.20 11.67
CA PHE A 143 1.63 -14.00 11.59
C PHE A 143 0.15 -14.33 11.73
N ILE A 144 -0.57 -13.58 12.56
CA ILE A 144 -2.03 -13.73 12.70
C ILE A 144 -2.68 -13.51 11.32
N ILE A 145 -3.64 -14.36 10.98
CA ILE A 145 -4.49 -14.19 9.80
C ILE A 145 -5.75 -13.47 10.25
N ALA A 146 -5.88 -12.19 9.90
CA ALA A 146 -7.06 -11.39 10.18
C ALA A 146 -8.22 -11.74 9.23
N GLU A 147 -7.88 -12.00 7.97
CA GLU A 147 -8.82 -12.48 6.95
C GLU A 147 -8.10 -13.51 6.06
N PRO A 148 -8.62 -14.73 5.91
CA PRO A 148 -7.97 -15.77 5.12
C PRO A 148 -8.05 -15.44 3.63
N ALA A 149 -7.06 -15.90 2.85
CA ALA A 149 -7.06 -15.72 1.39
C ALA A 149 -8.32 -16.28 0.73
N SER A 150 -8.90 -17.36 1.27
CA SER A 150 -10.14 -17.97 0.77
C SER A 150 -11.37 -17.07 0.87
N ALA A 151 -11.34 -16.05 1.73
CA ALA A 151 -12.41 -15.06 1.87
C ALA A 151 -12.21 -13.84 0.95
N ARG A 152 -11.05 -13.73 0.29
CA ARG A 152 -10.66 -12.54 -0.47
C ARG A 152 -10.58 -12.84 -1.95
N GLN A 153 -11.19 -11.99 -2.76
CA GLN A 153 -11.19 -12.14 -4.22
C GLN A 153 -11.02 -10.81 -4.93
N PHE A 154 -10.31 -10.85 -6.04
CA PHE A 154 -10.20 -9.74 -6.97
C PHE A 154 -10.44 -10.26 -8.39
N LEU A 155 -11.65 -10.03 -8.89
CA LEU A 155 -12.10 -10.50 -10.19
C LEU A 155 -11.75 -9.48 -11.28
N PRO A 156 -11.67 -9.88 -12.56
CA PRO A 156 -11.41 -8.94 -13.66
C PRO A 156 -12.37 -7.74 -13.72
N LYS A 157 -13.62 -7.89 -13.27
CA LYS A 157 -14.57 -6.77 -13.19
C LYS A 157 -14.18 -5.70 -12.15
N HIS A 158 -13.44 -6.08 -11.10
CA HIS A 158 -13.07 -5.17 -9.99
C HIS A 158 -11.98 -4.15 -10.35
N TYR A 159 -11.46 -4.16 -11.59
CA TYR A 159 -10.61 -3.06 -12.08
C TYR A 159 -11.38 -1.76 -12.28
N LEU A 160 -12.67 -1.85 -12.58
CA LEU A 160 -13.56 -0.70 -12.74
C LEU A 160 -14.62 -0.74 -11.65
N ASP A 161 -14.95 0.43 -11.10
CA ASP A 161 -16.05 0.54 -10.15
C ASP A 161 -17.40 0.41 -10.91
N PRO A 162 -18.44 -0.18 -10.30
CA PRO A 162 -19.73 -0.34 -10.98
C PRO A 162 -20.39 1.02 -11.23
N VAL A 163 -21.06 1.16 -12.37
CA VAL A 163 -21.95 2.30 -12.60
C VAL A 163 -23.15 2.17 -11.67
N PRO A 164 -23.52 3.20 -10.87
CA PRO A 164 -24.69 3.13 -10.01
C PRO A 164 -25.97 2.85 -10.79
N LEU A 165 -26.77 1.87 -10.35
CA LEU A 165 -27.99 1.45 -11.05
C LEU A 165 -28.96 2.61 -11.34
N GLN A 166 -29.05 3.56 -10.41
CA GLN A 166 -29.89 4.74 -10.58
C GLN A 166 -29.46 5.59 -11.79
N GLN A 167 -28.17 5.69 -12.09
CA GLN A 167 -27.67 6.45 -13.24
C GLN A 167 -28.05 5.77 -14.56
N ILE A 168 -27.99 4.44 -14.61
CA ILE A 168 -28.44 3.66 -15.77
C ILE A 168 -29.95 3.87 -16.01
N GLN A 169 -30.75 3.86 -14.94
CA GLN A 169 -32.20 4.08 -15.02
C GLN A 169 -32.54 5.51 -15.46
N LEU A 170 -31.91 6.53 -14.87
CA LEU A 170 -32.12 7.93 -15.20
C LEU A 170 -31.82 8.24 -16.66
N THR A 171 -30.76 7.64 -17.19
CA THR A 171 -30.33 7.83 -18.58
C THR A 171 -31.10 6.96 -19.57
N LYS A 172 -32.09 6.18 -19.09
CA LYS A 172 -32.91 5.27 -19.90
C LYS A 172 -32.07 4.33 -20.78
N GLY A 173 -30.94 3.86 -20.24
CA GLY A 173 -30.03 2.95 -20.94
C GLY A 173 -29.01 3.62 -21.87
N ALA A 174 -28.89 4.95 -21.90
CA ALA A 174 -27.80 5.61 -22.64
C ALA A 174 -26.42 5.37 -21.98
N VAL A 175 -26.38 5.21 -20.65
CA VAL A 175 -25.20 4.71 -19.93
C VAL A 175 -25.39 3.22 -19.65
N THR A 176 -24.41 2.41 -20.04
CA THR A 176 -24.40 0.96 -19.83
C THR A 176 -23.41 0.56 -18.73
N GLN A 177 -23.60 -0.65 -18.17
CA GLN A 177 -22.77 -1.15 -17.08
C GLN A 177 -21.38 -1.60 -17.58
N ASN A 178 -20.39 -1.49 -16.70
CA ASN A 178 -19.06 -2.07 -16.90
C ASN A 178 -19.13 -3.61 -16.98
N ASN A 179 -18.27 -4.22 -17.80
CA ASN A 179 -18.31 -5.66 -18.03
C ASN A 179 -18.22 -6.48 -16.72
N GLY A 180 -19.16 -7.40 -16.53
CA GLY A 180 -19.21 -8.34 -15.40
C GLY A 180 -19.91 -7.81 -14.13
N TRP A 181 -20.31 -6.55 -14.09
CA TRP A 181 -21.08 -5.95 -13.00
C TRP A 181 -22.58 -6.13 -13.14
#